data_AF-A0A453IRN9-F1
#
_entry.id   AF-A0A453IRN9-F1
#
_cell.length_a   1.000
_cell.length_b   1.000
_cell.length_c   1.000
_cell.angle_alpha   90.00
_cell.angle_beta   90.00
_cell.angle_gamma   90.00
#
_symmetry.space_group_name_H-M   'P 1'
#
loop_
_entity.id
_entity.type
_entity.pdbx_description
1 polymer ?
#
loop_
_entity_poly.entity_id
_entity_poly.type
_entity_poly.pdbx_seq_one_letter_code
_entity_poly.pdbx_strand_id
1 'polypeptide(L)'
;SPVGTHCVSKEDHPIVQRKGLAVVDCSWARLDDVPFVKLRCGAPRLLPWLVAANPVNYGRPCQLSCVEALSAALIICGEEETGELLLAKFKWGHSFLSLNRDLLKAYSKCENGTEIINVQNSWLSSASSVSKSPVNVADKPHRSTEEGSDSESDDGLPPLEENMNHLDLSEGEESEEESETENEGITDAK
;
A
#
# COMPACT_ATOMS: atom_id res chain seq x y z
N SER A 1 -4.33 6.21 13.51
CA SER A 1 -3.60 5.39 14.50
C SER A 1 -4.03 3.94 14.35
N PRO A 2 -3.11 2.96 14.32
CA PRO A 2 -3.43 1.54 14.19
C PRO A 2 -4.36 1.00 15.29
N VAL A 3 -4.40 1.67 16.45
CA VAL A 3 -5.30 1.33 17.57
C VAL A 3 -6.68 1.98 17.49
N GLY A 4 -6.97 2.71 16.40
CA GLY A 4 -8.30 3.30 16.18
C GLY A 4 -9.34 2.23 15.89
N THR A 5 -10.58 2.47 16.30
CA THR A 5 -11.72 1.57 16.05
C THR A 5 -12.70 2.13 15.03
N HIS A 6 -12.58 3.42 14.69
CA HIS A 6 -13.44 4.12 13.75
C HIS A 6 -12.59 4.64 12.60
N CYS A 7 -13.09 4.51 11.36
CA CYS A 7 -12.48 5.17 10.21
C CYS A 7 -12.73 6.68 10.26
N VAL A 8 -11.76 7.45 9.79
CA VAL A 8 -11.92 8.90 9.59
C VAL A 8 -13.03 9.15 8.57
N SER A 9 -13.91 10.10 8.87
CA SER A 9 -14.97 10.57 7.96
C SER A 9 -15.27 12.05 8.22
N LYS A 10 -16.25 12.61 7.50
CA LYS A 10 -16.70 14.00 7.71
C LYS A 10 -17.16 14.31 9.14
N GLU A 11 -17.66 13.32 9.88
CA GLU A 11 -18.06 13.50 11.28
C GLU A 11 -16.92 14.00 12.17
N ASP A 12 -15.67 13.81 11.75
CA ASP A 12 -14.48 14.27 12.46
C ASP A 12 -14.13 15.74 12.19
N HIS A 13 -14.73 16.38 11.18
CA HIS A 13 -14.47 17.78 10.82
C HIS A 13 -14.56 18.74 12.03
N PRO A 14 -15.60 18.68 12.90
CA PRO A 14 -15.69 19.59 14.06
C PRO A 14 -14.64 19.33 15.14
N ILE A 15 -14.02 18.13 15.16
CA ILE A 15 -12.93 17.79 16.08
C ILE A 15 -11.61 18.28 15.49
N VAL A 16 -11.38 18.04 14.19
CA VAL A 16 -10.21 18.51 13.45
C VAL A 16 -10.11 20.04 13.52
N GLN A 17 -11.20 20.77 13.28
CA GLN A 17 -11.21 22.23 13.32
C GLN A 17 -10.88 22.79 14.72
N ARG A 18 -11.31 22.10 15.78
CA ARG A 18 -11.18 22.59 17.16
C ARG A 18 -9.87 22.18 17.84
N LYS A 19 -9.38 20.98 17.54
CA LYS A 19 -8.25 20.36 18.25
C LYS A 19 -7.07 20.04 17.33
N GLY A 20 -7.24 20.18 16.02
CA GLY A 20 -6.26 19.78 15.02
C GLY A 20 -6.26 18.27 14.76
N LEU A 21 -5.35 17.89 13.87
CA LEU A 21 -5.06 16.51 13.49
C LEU A 21 -3.58 16.23 13.76
N ALA A 22 -3.28 15.03 14.26
CA ALA A 22 -1.92 14.62 14.58
C ALA A 22 -1.61 13.25 13.96
N VAL A 23 -0.37 13.09 13.52
CA VAL A 23 0.19 11.83 13.03
C VAL A 23 1.40 11.45 13.88
N VAL A 24 1.68 10.15 13.98
CA VAL A 24 2.85 9.63 14.70
C VAL A 24 3.90 9.29 13.66
N ASP A 25 5.01 10.04 13.68
CA ASP A 25 6.10 9.80 12.74
C ASP A 25 6.94 8.59 13.19
N CYS A 26 6.87 7.53 12.41
CA CYS A 26 7.61 6.30 12.66
C CYS A 26 7.82 5.54 11.34
N SER A 27 8.91 4.79 11.25
CA SER A 27 9.11 3.87 10.13
C SER A 27 8.20 2.65 10.27
N TRP A 28 7.69 2.14 9.15
CA TRP A 28 6.92 0.88 9.12
C TRP A 28 7.66 -0.30 9.79
N ALA A 29 9.00 -0.35 9.69
CA ALA A 29 9.83 -1.38 10.31
C ALA A 29 9.87 -1.35 11.85
N ARG A 30 9.40 -0.26 12.47
CA ARG A 30 9.43 -0.04 13.91
C ARG A 30 8.06 0.36 14.47
N LEU A 31 6.99 0.01 13.75
CA LEU A 31 5.65 0.36 14.17
C LEU A 31 5.30 -0.29 15.51
N ASP A 32 5.74 -1.53 15.72
CA ASP A 32 5.49 -2.30 16.94
C ASP A 32 6.23 -1.73 18.18
N ASP A 33 7.32 -0.99 17.96
CA ASP A 33 8.06 -0.31 19.03
C ASP A 33 7.32 0.93 19.57
N VAL A 34 6.34 1.45 18.82
CA VAL A 34 5.66 2.69 19.17
C VAL A 34 4.72 2.43 20.35
N PRO A 35 4.90 3.12 21.49
CA PRO A 35 4.06 2.91 22.66
C PRO A 35 2.70 3.61 22.50
N PHE A 36 1.83 3.11 21.61
CA PHE A 36 0.53 3.71 21.29
C PHE A 36 -0.34 3.93 22.54
N VAL A 37 -0.24 3.05 23.54
CA VAL A 37 -0.96 3.16 24.82
C VAL A 37 -0.54 4.38 25.63
N LYS A 38 0.72 4.83 25.49
CA LYS A 38 1.24 6.02 26.20
C LYS A 38 0.90 7.32 25.48
N LEU A 39 0.54 7.26 24.19
CA LEU A 39 0.18 8.42 23.40
C LEU A 39 -1.24 8.87 23.75
N ARG A 40 -1.39 10.10 24.24
CA ARG A 40 -2.70 10.68 24.52
C ARG A 40 -3.41 11.04 23.21
N CYS A 41 -4.20 10.12 22.70
CA CYS A 41 -5.05 10.33 21.53
C CYS A 41 -6.53 10.35 21.95
N GLY A 42 -7.16 11.53 21.93
CA GLY A 42 -8.55 11.68 22.37
C GLY A 42 -9.59 11.12 21.39
N ALA A 43 -9.23 10.97 20.12
CA ALA A 43 -10.10 10.44 19.07
C ALA A 43 -9.25 9.68 18.03
N PRO A 44 -8.78 8.46 18.32
CA PRO A 44 -7.99 7.68 17.38
C PRO A 44 -8.88 7.26 16.19
N ARG A 45 -8.40 7.54 14.98
CA ARG A 45 -9.04 7.15 13.72
C ARG A 45 -8.15 6.26 12.87
N LEU A 46 -8.76 5.32 12.16
CA LEU A 46 -8.15 4.56 11.08
C LEU A 46 -8.32 5.33 9.77
N LEU A 47 -7.33 5.23 8.88
CA LEU A 47 -7.52 5.66 7.50
C LEU A 47 -8.16 4.51 6.71
N PRO A 48 -9.06 4.82 5.76
CA PRO A 48 -9.54 3.81 4.84
C PRO A 48 -8.44 3.35 3.89
N TRP A 49 -8.72 2.28 3.15
CA TRP A 49 -7.84 1.74 2.14
C TRP A 49 -7.53 2.79 1.08
N LEU A 50 -6.23 3.04 0.91
CA LEU A 50 -5.63 3.95 -0.04
C LEU A 50 -4.27 3.38 -0.45
N VAL A 51 -3.78 3.78 -1.61
CA VAL A 51 -2.51 3.31 -2.16
C VAL A 51 -1.45 4.39 -2.02
N ALA A 52 -0.27 4.00 -1.55
CA ALA A 52 0.87 4.90 -1.43
C ALA A 52 1.40 5.34 -2.81
N ALA A 53 1.74 6.61 -2.93
CA ALA A 53 2.43 7.19 -4.07
C ALA A 53 3.83 7.73 -3.70
N ASN A 54 4.23 7.64 -2.43
CA ASN A 54 5.59 7.96 -2.01
C ASN A 54 6.63 7.02 -2.66
N PRO A 55 7.87 7.48 -2.91
CA PRO A 55 8.89 6.70 -3.61
C PRO A 55 9.30 5.38 -2.94
N VAL A 56 9.10 5.26 -1.62
CA VAL A 56 9.55 4.09 -0.85
C VAL A 56 8.54 2.95 -0.98
N ASN A 57 7.24 3.26 -0.93
CA ASN A 57 6.15 2.28 -0.87
C ASN A 57 5.18 2.41 -2.04
N TYR A 58 5.61 2.97 -3.18
CA TYR A 58 4.73 3.21 -4.33
C TYR A 58 3.93 1.96 -4.71
N GLY A 59 2.62 2.13 -4.88
CA GLY A 59 1.70 1.05 -5.23
C GLY A 59 1.31 0.13 -4.08
N ARG A 60 1.92 0.25 -2.89
CA ARG A 60 1.58 -0.58 -1.74
C ARG A 60 0.33 -0.06 -1.03
N PRO A 61 -0.68 -0.91 -0.81
CA PRO A 61 -1.89 -0.51 -0.10
C PRO A 61 -1.60 -0.25 1.39
N CYS A 62 -2.27 0.75 1.97
CA CYS A 62 -2.22 1.09 3.39
C CYS A 62 -0.82 1.45 3.96
N GLN A 63 0.22 1.49 3.13
CA GLN A 63 1.60 1.83 3.52
C GLN A 63 1.94 3.29 3.21
N LEU A 64 1.03 4.19 3.62
CA LEU A 64 1.15 5.62 3.40
C LEU A 64 2.31 6.21 4.22
N SER A 65 2.93 7.26 3.69
CA SER A 65 3.79 8.15 4.47
C SER A 65 2.96 9.00 5.43
N CYS A 66 3.60 9.58 6.45
CA CYS A 66 2.93 10.46 7.41
C CYS A 66 2.22 11.65 6.75
N VAL A 67 2.81 12.20 5.67
CA VAL A 67 2.18 13.31 4.92
C VAL A 67 0.98 12.84 4.11
N GLU A 68 1.06 11.69 3.43
CA GLU A 68 -0.09 11.13 2.70
C GLU A 68 -1.24 10.80 3.65
N ALA A 69 -0.93 10.21 4.81
CA ALA A 69 -1.90 9.91 5.85
C ALA A 69 -2.58 11.19 6.39
N LEU A 70 -1.79 12.23 6.67
CA LEU A 70 -2.31 13.51 7.13
C LEU A 70 -3.19 14.18 6.08
N SER A 71 -2.73 14.26 4.84
CA SER A 71 -3.47 14.85 3.72
C SER A 71 -4.75 14.09 3.40
N ALA A 72 -4.71 12.76 3.39
CA ALA A 72 -5.91 11.94 3.16
C ALA A 72 -6.98 12.19 4.22
N ALA A 73 -6.58 12.22 5.50
CA ALA A 73 -7.51 12.51 6.59
C ALA A 73 -8.10 13.93 6.48
N LEU A 74 -7.32 14.93 6.09
CA LEU A 74 -7.82 16.29 5.85
C LEU A 74 -8.84 16.32 4.71
N ILE A 75 -8.52 15.73 3.56
CA ILE A 75 -9.41 15.68 2.39
C ILE A 75 -10.73 14.97 2.74
N ILE A 76 -10.67 13.82 3.44
CA ILE A 76 -11.87 13.07 3.86
C ILE A 76 -12.73 13.89 4.84
N CYS A 77 -12.10 14.66 5.72
CA CYS A 77 -12.79 15.59 6.64
C CYS A 77 -13.28 16.89 5.97
N GLY A 78 -13.14 17.06 4.65
CA GLY A 78 -13.59 18.25 3.92
C GLY A 78 -12.58 19.40 3.86
N GLU A 79 -11.35 19.20 4.35
CA GLU A 79 -10.23 20.16 4.28
C GLU A 79 -9.35 19.87 3.05
N GLU A 80 -9.96 19.85 1.86
CA GLU A 80 -9.31 19.43 0.61
C GLU A 80 -8.11 20.32 0.25
N GLU A 81 -8.29 21.64 0.24
CA GLU A 81 -7.23 22.60 -0.08
C GLU A 81 -6.00 22.46 0.84
N THR A 82 -6.24 22.27 2.14
CA THR A 82 -5.17 22.07 3.12
C THR A 82 -4.41 20.76 2.85
N GLY A 83 -5.14 19.68 2.54
CA GLY A 83 -4.54 18.40 2.19
C GLY A 83 -3.69 18.46 0.92
N GLU A 84 -4.16 19.17 -0.10
CA GLU A 84 -3.43 19.42 -1.35
C GLU A 84 -2.18 20.27 -1.12
N LEU A 85 -2.29 21.34 -0.32
CA LEU A 85 -1.17 22.22 -0.01
C LEU A 85 -0.01 21.50 0.68
N LEU A 86 -0.32 20.53 1.55
CA LEU A 86 0.68 19.67 2.19
C LEU A 86 1.41 18.81 1.17
N LEU A 87 0.68 18.16 0.27
CA LEU A 87 1.26 17.30 -0.77
C LEU A 87 2.05 18.10 -1.81
N ALA A 88 1.67 19.34 -2.09
CA ALA A 88 2.36 20.23 -3.01
C ALA A 88 3.81 20.54 -2.59
N LYS A 89 4.19 20.29 -1.33
CA LYS A 89 5.60 20.40 -0.86
C LYS A 89 6.49 19.26 -1.36
N PHE A 90 5.89 18.18 -1.87
CA PHE A 90 6.60 16.99 -2.32
C PHE A 90 6.46 16.86 -3.83
N LYS A 91 7.59 16.65 -4.53
CA LYS A 91 7.60 16.51 -6.00
C LYS A 91 6.64 15.42 -6.50
N TRP A 92 6.49 14.33 -5.75
CA TRP A 92 5.61 13.20 -6.04
C TRP A 92 4.20 13.35 -5.44
N GLY A 93 3.93 14.40 -4.66
CA GLY A 93 2.67 14.52 -3.89
C GLY A 93 1.41 14.56 -4.77
N HIS A 94 1.51 15.17 -5.95
CA HIS A 94 0.42 15.16 -6.94
C HIS A 94 0.03 13.74 -7.38
N SER A 95 1.00 12.82 -7.44
CA SER A 95 0.76 11.42 -7.81
C SER A 95 -0.13 10.70 -6.80
N PHE A 96 -0.09 11.07 -5.52
CA PHE A 96 -1.00 10.52 -4.50
C PHE A 96 -2.46 10.85 -4.78
N LEU A 97 -2.73 12.12 -5.13
CA LEU A 97 -4.06 12.59 -5.48
C LEU A 97 -4.56 11.94 -6.76
N SER A 98 -3.71 11.83 -7.79
CA SER A 98 -4.08 11.18 -9.04
C SER A 98 -4.37 9.69 -8.86
N LEU A 99 -3.52 8.98 -8.11
CA LEU A 99 -3.65 7.54 -7.87
C LEU A 99 -4.92 7.18 -7.10
N ASN A 100 -5.30 8.01 -6.12
CA ASN A 100 -6.44 7.74 -5.24
C ASN A 100 -7.68 8.59 -5.56
N ARG A 101 -7.71 9.27 -6.71
CA ARG A 101 -8.70 10.29 -7.03
C ARG A 101 -10.15 9.84 -6.82
N ASP A 102 -10.51 8.71 -7.39
CA ASP A 102 -11.90 8.24 -7.35
C ASP A 102 -12.31 7.78 -5.95
N LEU A 103 -11.38 7.17 -5.20
CA LEU A 103 -11.58 6.80 -3.80
C LEU A 103 -11.69 8.02 -2.89
N LEU A 104 -10.77 8.98 -2.97
CA LEU A 104 -10.81 10.21 -2.18
C LEU A 104 -12.11 10.99 -2.44
N LYS A 105 -12.54 11.06 -3.70
CA LYS A 105 -13.83 11.68 -4.07
C LYS A 105 -15.05 10.91 -3.58
N ALA A 106 -14.97 9.58 -3.48
CA ALA A 106 -16.04 8.77 -2.93
C ALA A 106 -16.10 8.93 -1.40
N TYR A 107 -14.95 8.85 -0.72
CA TYR A 107 -14.82 9.03 0.72
C TYR A 107 -15.24 10.43 1.17
N SER A 108 -14.92 11.47 0.40
CA SER A 108 -15.35 12.85 0.70
C SER A 108 -16.86 13.08 0.57
N LYS A 109 -17.65 12.06 0.18
CA LYS A 109 -19.11 12.10 0.21
C LYS A 109 -19.71 11.35 1.40
N CYS A 110 -18.92 10.51 2.07
CA CYS A 110 -19.36 9.72 3.21
C CYS A 110 -19.47 10.57 4.46
N GLU A 111 -20.55 10.42 5.21
CA GLU A 111 -20.76 11.17 6.44
C GLU A 111 -20.08 10.50 7.65
N ASN A 112 -20.16 9.18 7.75
CA ASN A 112 -19.68 8.39 8.88
C ASN A 112 -18.67 7.29 8.46
N GLY A 113 -17.97 6.72 9.45
CA GLY A 113 -16.99 5.65 9.22
C GLY A 113 -17.59 4.37 8.59
N THR A 114 -18.88 4.08 8.80
CA THR A 114 -19.54 2.90 8.21
C THR A 114 -19.69 3.05 6.70
N GLU A 115 -20.09 4.23 6.23
CA GLU A 115 -20.17 4.54 4.79
C GLU A 115 -18.81 4.45 4.11
N ILE A 116 -17.76 4.94 4.78
CA ILE A 116 -16.37 4.83 4.31
C ILE A 116 -15.99 3.36 4.09
N ILE A 117 -16.27 2.48 5.07
CA ILE A 117 -16.00 1.05 4.98
C ILE A 117 -16.81 0.39 3.85
N ASN A 118 -18.06 0.78 3.65
CA ASN A 118 -18.90 0.26 2.57
C ASN A 118 -18.34 0.61 1.19
N VAL A 119 -17.92 1.87 0.98
CA VAL A 119 -17.26 2.32 -0.26
C VAL A 119 -15.96 1.54 -0.48
N GLN A 120 -15.14 1.40 0.56
CA GLN A 120 -13.89 0.64 0.51
C GLN A 120 -14.14 -0.82 0.07
N ASN A 121 -15.07 -1.52 0.71
CA ASN A 121 -15.34 -2.92 0.43
C ASN A 121 -15.90 -3.13 -0.98
N SER A 122 -16.76 -2.21 -1.44
CA SER A 122 -17.29 -2.21 -2.81
C SER A 122 -16.18 -2.04 -3.85
N TRP A 123 -15.24 -1.11 -3.59
CA TRP A 123 -14.08 -0.90 -4.45
C TRP A 123 -13.18 -2.14 -4.54
N LEU A 124 -12.83 -2.72 -3.40
CA LEU A 124 -11.97 -3.92 -3.34
C LEU A 124 -12.62 -5.14 -4.01
N SER A 125 -13.94 -5.31 -3.86
CA SER A 125 -14.69 -6.39 -4.50
C SER A 125 -14.74 -6.23 -6.02
N SER A 126 -14.90 -4.99 -6.49
CA SER A 126 -14.92 -4.66 -7.92
C SER A 126 -13.53 -4.83 -8.57
N ALA A 127 -12.46 -4.54 -7.85
CA ALA A 127 -11.10 -4.73 -8.35
C ALA A 127 -10.72 -6.23 -8.47
N SER A 128 -11.21 -7.08 -7.56
CA SER A 128 -10.93 -8.52 -7.58
C SER A 128 -11.54 -9.23 -8.80
N SER A 129 -12.72 -8.79 -9.26
CA SER A 129 -13.45 -9.44 -10.37
C SER A 129 -12.85 -9.19 -11.75
N VAL A 130 -11.99 -8.16 -11.90
CA VAL A 130 -11.36 -7.79 -13.18
C VAL A 130 -10.08 -8.60 -13.48
N SER A 131 -9.56 -9.36 -12.51
CA SER A 131 -8.26 -10.07 -12.63
C SER A 131 -8.29 -11.46 -13.31
N LYS A 132 -9.43 -11.94 -13.82
CA LYS A 132 -9.50 -13.22 -14.54
C LYS A 132 -9.43 -13.03 -16.06
N SER A 133 -8.28 -12.59 -16.59
CA SER A 133 -7.97 -12.77 -18.00
C SER A 133 -7.36 -14.18 -18.21
N PRO A 134 -7.93 -15.04 -19.07
CA PRO A 134 -7.31 -16.31 -19.40
C PRO A 134 -6.05 -16.04 -20.24
N VAL A 135 -4.89 -16.47 -19.75
CA VAL A 135 -3.69 -16.61 -20.57
C VAL A 135 -3.98 -17.73 -21.57
N ASN A 136 -4.34 -17.36 -22.81
CA ASN A 136 -4.36 -18.30 -23.92
C ASN A 136 -2.91 -18.66 -24.25
N VAL A 137 -2.40 -19.72 -23.61
CA VAL A 137 -1.22 -20.44 -24.07
C VAL A 137 -1.68 -21.30 -25.24
N ALA A 138 -1.47 -20.81 -26.46
CA ALA A 138 -1.51 -21.62 -27.67
C ALA A 138 -0.10 -21.70 -28.25
N ASP A 139 0.53 -22.86 -28.05
CA ASP A 139 1.51 -23.53 -28.92
C ASP A 139 1.32 -23.15 -30.41
N LYS A 140 2.29 -22.96 -31.30
CA LYS A 140 3.68 -23.46 -31.44
C LYS A 140 4.39 -22.75 -32.63
N PRO A 141 5.69 -23.02 -32.91
CA PRO A 141 6.58 -22.18 -33.71
C PRO A 141 6.49 -22.43 -35.21
N HIS A 142 6.83 -21.41 -36.02
CA HIS A 142 7.20 -21.61 -37.42
C HIS A 142 8.45 -20.81 -37.78
N ARG A 143 9.50 -21.59 -38.07
CA ARG A 143 10.76 -21.21 -38.70
C ARG A 143 10.56 -21.01 -40.20
N SER A 144 11.05 -19.90 -40.75
CA SER A 144 11.57 -19.71 -42.12
C SER A 144 12.15 -18.27 -42.19
N THR A 145 13.46 -18.06 -42.01
CA THR A 145 14.49 -17.83 -43.05
C THR A 145 14.20 -16.69 -44.06
N GLU A 146 15.07 -15.65 -43.99
CA GLU A 146 15.52 -14.67 -45.02
C GLU A 146 14.53 -13.53 -45.34
N GLU A 147 14.87 -12.23 -45.44
CA GLU A 147 16.09 -11.53 -45.85
C GLU A 147 16.24 -10.18 -45.11
N GLY A 148 17.46 -9.62 -45.16
CA GLY A 148 17.86 -8.44 -44.40
C GLY A 148 17.36 -7.08 -44.90
N SER A 149 17.43 -6.11 -44.01
CA SER A 149 17.60 -4.68 -44.31
C SER A 149 18.30 -4.03 -43.13
N ASP A 150 19.56 -3.67 -43.33
CA ASP A 150 20.34 -2.80 -42.46
C ASP A 150 19.59 -1.51 -42.14
N SER A 151 19.56 -1.17 -40.86
CA SER A 151 19.43 0.22 -40.44
C SER A 151 20.24 0.39 -39.15
N GLU A 152 21.55 0.47 -39.33
CA GLU A 152 22.53 0.90 -38.34
C GLU A 152 22.15 2.31 -37.84
N SER A 153 21.43 2.41 -36.71
CA SER A 153 21.46 3.62 -35.88
C SER A 153 22.37 3.34 -34.70
N ASP A 154 23.62 3.77 -34.87
CA ASP A 154 24.66 3.91 -33.86
C ASP A 154 24.24 4.98 -32.84
N ASP A 155 23.25 4.66 -32.00
CA ASP A 155 23.03 5.37 -30.75
C ASP A 155 24.00 4.74 -29.74
N GLY A 156 25.17 5.36 -29.56
CA GLY A 156 26.28 4.96 -28.67
C GLY A 156 25.93 4.87 -27.18
N LEU A 157 24.85 4.17 -26.86
CA LEU A 157 24.40 3.81 -25.54
C LEU A 157 25.03 2.47 -25.17
N PRO A 158 25.60 2.34 -23.96
CA PRO A 158 26.10 1.06 -23.49
C PRO A 158 24.96 0.03 -23.43
N PRO A 159 25.26 -1.27 -23.64
CA PRO A 159 24.27 -2.33 -23.48
C PRO A 159 23.59 -2.24 -22.11
N LEU A 160 22.26 -2.30 -22.09
CA LEU A 160 21.51 -2.30 -20.84
C LEU A 160 21.87 -3.56 -20.04
N GLU A 161 22.35 -3.36 -18.81
CA GLU A 161 22.61 -4.48 -17.89
C GLU A 161 21.30 -5.17 -17.54
N GLU A 162 21.29 -6.51 -17.65
CA GLU A 162 20.13 -7.32 -17.31
C GLU A 162 19.79 -7.17 -15.82
N ASN A 163 18.53 -6.84 -15.54
CA ASN A 163 18.03 -6.73 -14.17
C ASN A 163 17.88 -8.12 -13.54
N MET A 164 18.76 -8.44 -12.59
CA MET A 164 18.81 -9.74 -11.88
C MET A 164 17.65 -10.00 -10.89
N ASN A 165 16.69 -9.08 -10.74
CA ASN A 165 15.55 -9.27 -9.82
C ASN A 165 14.42 -10.16 -10.38
N HIS A 166 14.64 -10.90 -11.46
CA HIS A 166 13.71 -11.92 -11.91
C HIS A 166 14.00 -13.23 -11.15
N LEU A 167 13.40 -13.40 -9.98
CA LEU A 167 13.39 -14.66 -9.24
C LEU A 167 12.60 -15.69 -10.05
N ASP A 168 13.30 -16.55 -10.78
CA ASP A 168 12.74 -17.78 -11.35
C ASP A 168 12.60 -18.81 -10.22
N LEU A 169 11.36 -19.00 -9.77
CA LEU A 169 11.01 -20.07 -8.84
C LEU A 169 10.42 -21.23 -9.65
N SER A 170 11.30 -22.09 -10.16
CA SER A 170 10.94 -23.42 -10.64
C SER A 170 11.74 -24.50 -9.88
N GLU A 171 11.02 -25.08 -8.92
CA GLU A 171 11.07 -26.41 -8.31
C GLU A 171 12.34 -27.27 -8.40
N GLY A 172 12.81 -27.70 -7.22
CA GLY A 172 13.62 -28.89 -6.99
C GLY A 172 13.41 -29.40 -5.57
N GLU A 173 12.62 -30.48 -5.45
CA GLU A 173 12.41 -31.28 -4.23
C GLU A 173 13.66 -32.10 -3.83
N GLU A 174 13.54 -32.76 -2.66
CA GLU A 174 14.40 -33.76 -1.99
C GLU A 174 15.29 -33.19 -0.86
N SER A 175 14.90 -33.24 0.43
CA SER A 175 14.71 -34.36 1.37
C SER A 175 16.00 -34.94 1.94
N GLU A 176 16.31 -34.66 3.20
CA GLU A 176 17.01 -35.60 4.11
C GLU A 176 16.43 -35.45 5.53
N GLU A 177 15.91 -36.57 6.04
CA GLU A 177 15.54 -36.79 7.44
C GLU A 177 16.80 -36.94 8.30
N GLU A 178 16.77 -36.47 9.55
CA GLU A 178 17.33 -37.26 10.67
C GLU A 178 16.70 -36.82 12.00
N SER A 179 16.19 -37.83 12.71
CA SER A 179 15.57 -37.80 14.03
C SER A 179 16.60 -37.74 15.15
N GLU A 180 16.24 -37.18 16.32
CA GLU A 180 16.28 -37.91 17.59
C GLU A 180 15.56 -37.13 18.73
N THR A 181 14.67 -37.88 19.40
CA THR A 181 14.06 -37.73 20.73
C THR A 181 15.12 -37.47 21.82
N GLU A 182 14.93 -36.99 23.05
CA GLU A 182 13.85 -36.86 24.03
C GLU A 182 14.51 -36.08 25.21
N ASN A 183 13.78 -35.29 26.02
CA ASN A 183 13.74 -35.52 27.47
C ASN A 183 12.76 -34.57 28.17
N GLU A 184 11.70 -35.15 28.75
CA GLU A 184 10.86 -34.50 29.74
C GLU A 184 11.63 -34.35 31.06
N GLY A 185 11.56 -33.16 31.65
CA GLY A 185 12.07 -32.88 32.99
C GLY A 185 10.98 -32.28 33.86
N ILE A 186 10.09 -33.14 34.37
CA ILE A 186 9.19 -32.80 35.46
C ILE A 186 9.96 -32.89 36.79
N THR A 187 9.91 -31.84 37.60
CA THR A 187 10.06 -31.98 39.06
C THR A 187 9.20 -30.92 39.77
N ASP A 188 8.08 -31.38 40.32
CA ASP A 188 7.44 -30.82 41.50
C ASP A 188 8.34 -31.00 42.73
N ALA A 189 8.42 -30.01 43.62
CA ALA A 189 8.47 -30.20 45.08
C ALA A 189 8.51 -28.87 45.85
N LYS A 190 7.38 -28.61 46.54
CA LYS A 190 7.22 -28.13 47.93
C LYS A 190 7.69 -26.74 48.34
#